data_AF-A0A2I2YB90-F1
#
_entry.id   AF-A0A2I2YB90-F1
#
_cell.length_a   1.000
_cell.length_b   1.000
_cell.length_c   1.000
_cell.angle_alpha   90.00
_cell.angle_beta   90.00
_cell.angle_gamma   90.00
#
_symmetry.space_group_name_H-M   'P 1'
#
loop_
_entity.id
_entity.type
_entity.pdbx_description
1 polymer ?
#
loop_
_entity_poly.entity_id
_entity_poly.type
_entity_poly.pdbx_seq_one_letter_code
_entity_poly.pdbx_strand_id
1 'polypeptide(L)'
;MQPASAKWYDRRDYVFIEFCVEDSKDVNVNFEKSKLTFSCLGGSDNFKHLNEIDLFHCIDPNDSKHKRTDRSILCCLRKGESGQSWPRLTKERAKLNWLSVDFNNWKDWEDDSDEDMSNFDRFSEDSQDSDDEKMPDLE
;
A
#
# COMPACT_ATOMS: atom_id res chain seq x y z
N MET A 1 -0.45 -13.15 17.27
CA MET A 1 -0.22 -11.85 16.62
C MET A 1 1.15 -11.89 15.99
N GLN A 2 1.24 -11.73 14.68
CA GLN A 2 2.50 -11.74 13.95
C GLN A 2 2.44 -10.79 12.76
N PRO A 3 3.57 -10.34 12.21
CA PRO A 3 3.56 -9.55 10.98
C PRO A 3 2.96 -10.31 9.81
N ALA A 4 2.13 -9.66 9.00
CA ALA A 4 1.78 -10.16 7.67
C ALA A 4 3.03 -10.14 6.77
N SER A 5 3.13 -11.11 5.86
CA SER A 5 4.13 -11.02 4.79
C SER A 5 3.79 -9.83 3.88
N ALA A 6 4.82 -9.14 3.42
CA ALA A 6 4.65 -7.97 2.59
C ALA A 6 5.67 -7.90 1.46
N LYS A 7 5.23 -7.30 0.36
CA LYS A 7 6.09 -6.95 -0.77
C LYS A 7 6.03 -5.46 -1.01
N TRP A 8 7.11 -4.88 -1.50
CA TRP A 8 7.14 -3.45 -1.81
C TRP A 8 7.94 -3.14 -3.08
N TYR A 9 7.59 -2.03 -3.70
CA TYR A 9 8.29 -1.45 -4.84
C TYR A 9 8.02 0.06 -4.86
N ASP A 10 8.74 0.80 -5.68
CA ASP A 10 8.48 2.23 -5.84
C ASP A 10 8.38 2.66 -7.30
N ARG A 11 7.92 3.91 -7.46
CA ARG A 11 7.85 4.70 -8.67
C ARG A 11 8.33 6.10 -8.34
N ARG A 12 8.43 6.97 -9.35
CA ARG A 12 8.87 8.36 -9.20
C ARG A 12 8.28 9.08 -7.98
N ASP A 13 6.95 9.03 -7.83
CA ASP A 13 6.24 9.80 -6.80
C ASP A 13 5.62 8.96 -5.69
N TYR A 14 5.65 7.64 -5.81
CA TYR A 14 4.91 6.75 -4.92
C TYR A 14 5.74 5.54 -4.49
N VAL A 15 5.50 5.08 -3.28
CA VAL A 15 5.95 3.77 -2.78
C VAL A 15 4.73 2.89 -2.58
N PHE A 16 4.81 1.64 -3.00
CA PHE A 16 3.73 0.67 -2.87
C PHE A 16 4.14 -0.44 -1.91
N ILE A 17 3.23 -0.83 -1.02
CA ILE A 17 3.43 -1.94 -0.08
C ILE A 17 2.17 -2.79 -0.12
N GLU A 18 2.30 -4.07 -0.46
CA GLU A 18 1.22 -5.04 -0.45
C GLU A 18 1.37 -5.96 0.76
N PHE A 19 0.39 -5.97 1.67
CA PHE A 19 0.28 -6.93 2.77
C PHE A 19 -0.55 -8.13 2.32
N CYS A 20 0.05 -9.31 2.32
CA CYS A 20 -0.57 -10.55 1.83
C CYS A 20 -1.40 -11.22 2.93
N VAL A 21 -2.61 -10.69 3.16
CA VAL A 21 -3.59 -11.28 4.09
C VAL A 21 -4.89 -11.54 3.35
N GLU A 22 -5.20 -12.82 3.16
CA GLU A 22 -6.45 -13.29 2.56
C GLU A 22 -7.63 -13.13 3.54
N ASP A 23 -8.81 -12.85 2.99
CA ASP A 23 -10.07 -12.67 3.73
C ASP A 23 -9.95 -11.71 4.92
N SER A 24 -9.16 -10.65 4.73
CA SER A 24 -8.85 -9.69 5.78
C SER A 24 -10.07 -8.89 6.24
N LYS A 25 -10.19 -8.70 7.56
CA LYS A 25 -11.22 -7.94 8.27
C LYS A 25 -10.57 -6.93 9.22
N ASP A 26 -11.33 -5.94 9.65
CA ASP A 26 -10.88 -4.88 10.56
C ASP A 26 -9.54 -4.26 10.12
N VAL A 27 -9.41 -4.02 8.82
CA VAL A 27 -8.20 -3.42 8.24
C VAL A 27 -8.05 -2.00 8.75
N ASN A 28 -6.91 -1.74 9.38
CA ASN A 28 -6.53 -0.43 9.87
C ASN A 28 -5.13 -0.10 9.37
N VAL A 29 -5.03 1.02 8.64
CA VAL A 29 -3.79 1.56 8.10
C VAL A 29 -3.61 2.97 8.62
N ASN A 30 -2.54 3.20 9.38
CA ASN A 30 -2.16 4.52 9.86
C ASN A 30 -0.93 5.02 9.11
N PHE A 31 -1.11 6.07 8.31
CA PHE A 31 -0.04 6.77 7.63
C PHE A 31 0.49 7.90 8.52
N GLU A 32 1.78 7.88 8.80
CA GLU A 32 2.49 8.98 9.46
C GLU A 32 3.64 9.44 8.58
N LYS A 33 4.14 10.65 8.84
CA LYS A 33 5.15 11.29 7.99
C LYS A 33 6.40 10.43 7.78
N SER A 34 6.79 9.61 8.75
CA SER A 34 7.96 8.74 8.68
C SER A 34 7.70 7.32 9.19
N LYS A 35 6.44 6.93 9.35
CA LYS A 35 6.05 5.61 9.88
C LYS A 35 4.79 5.13 9.18
N LEU A 36 4.72 3.82 8.92
CA LEU A 36 3.51 3.13 8.52
C LEU A 36 3.16 2.07 9.57
N THR A 37 1.91 2.06 9.99
CA THR A 37 1.36 0.99 10.84
C THR A 37 0.19 0.33 10.13
N PHE A 38 0.25 -1.00 10.00
CA PHE A 38 -0.80 -1.83 9.41
C PHE A 38 -1.25 -2.87 10.43
N SER A 39 -2.56 -3.05 10.57
CA SER A 39 -3.13 -4.14 11.36
C SER A 39 -4.44 -4.64 10.76
N CYS A 40 -4.72 -5.92 10.93
CA CYS A 40 -5.99 -6.52 10.54
C CYS A 40 -6.21 -7.86 11.25
N LEU A 41 -7.39 -8.45 11.04
CA LEU A 41 -7.68 -9.85 11.29
C LEU A 41 -7.64 -10.62 9.96
N GLY A 42 -7.01 -11.78 9.91
CA GLY A 42 -6.97 -12.65 8.73
C GLY A 42 -7.75 -13.94 8.95
N GLY A 43 -8.31 -14.48 7.87
CA GLY A 43 -8.95 -15.79 7.85
C GLY A 43 -10.20 -15.94 8.74
N SER A 44 -10.71 -17.17 8.83
CA SER A 44 -11.88 -17.50 9.66
C SER A 44 -11.59 -17.54 11.16
N ASP A 45 -10.32 -17.70 11.55
CA ASP A 45 -9.86 -17.76 12.94
C ASP A 45 -9.58 -16.37 13.53
N ASN A 46 -9.80 -15.29 12.75
CA ASN A 46 -9.53 -13.91 13.12
C ASN A 46 -8.08 -13.73 13.62
N PHE A 47 -7.12 -14.34 12.92
CA PHE A 47 -5.73 -14.26 13.30
C PHE A 47 -5.21 -12.82 13.19
N LYS A 48 -4.61 -12.30 14.27
CA LYS A 48 -4.17 -10.90 14.35
C LYS A 48 -2.85 -10.67 13.62
N HIS A 49 -2.85 -9.71 12.68
CA HIS A 49 -1.67 -9.20 12.02
C HIS A 49 -1.32 -7.78 12.49
N LEU A 50 -0.03 -7.51 12.67
CA LEU A 50 0.50 -6.18 12.99
C LEU A 50 1.87 -5.99 12.35
N ASN A 51 2.01 -4.93 11.57
CA ASN A 51 3.26 -4.52 10.93
C ASN A 51 3.52 -3.05 11.23
N GLU A 52 4.74 -2.75 11.68
CA GLU A 52 5.22 -1.39 11.89
C GLU A 52 6.50 -1.18 11.10
N ILE A 53 6.59 -0.06 10.39
CA ILE A 53 7.72 0.27 9.52
C ILE A 53 8.11 1.72 9.76
N ASP A 54 9.31 1.96 10.25
CA ASP A 54 9.95 3.27 10.16
C ASP A 54 10.49 3.45 8.73
N LEU A 55 9.92 4.42 8.01
CA LEU A 55 10.15 4.61 6.59
C LEU A 55 11.52 5.23 6.31
N PHE A 56 12.13 4.87 5.18
CA PHE A 56 13.45 5.36 4.76
C PHE A 56 13.46 6.88 4.56
N HIS A 57 12.43 7.40 3.89
CA HIS A 57 12.17 8.83 3.77
C HIS A 57 10.74 9.17 4.19
N CYS A 58 10.44 10.47 4.23
CA CYS A 58 9.12 10.92 4.57
C CYS A 58 8.11 10.74 3.43
N ILE A 59 6.85 10.60 3.82
CA ILE A 59 5.70 10.55 2.93
C ILE A 59 4.76 11.72 3.23
N ASP A 60 3.82 11.99 2.33
CA ASP A 60 2.63 12.78 2.63
C ASP A 60 1.49 11.85 3.08
N PRO A 61 1.13 11.84 4.38
CA PRO A 61 0.06 11.00 4.87
C PRO A 61 -1.31 11.32 4.26
N ASN A 62 -1.56 12.57 3.88
CA ASN A 62 -2.88 13.00 3.41
C ASN A 62 -3.17 12.56 1.96
N ASP A 63 -2.12 12.36 1.16
CA ASP A 63 -2.20 11.84 -0.21
C ASP A 63 -1.81 10.35 -0.29
N SER A 64 -1.67 9.69 0.87
CA SER A 64 -1.44 8.25 0.96
C SER A 64 -2.76 7.51 1.20
N LYS A 65 -2.93 6.36 0.54
CA LYS A 65 -4.19 5.61 0.53
C LYS A 65 -3.95 4.10 0.53
N HIS A 66 -4.98 3.32 0.85
CA HIS A 66 -4.92 1.87 0.76
C HIS A 66 -6.17 1.30 0.09
N LYS A 67 -6.03 0.14 -0.55
CA LYS A 67 -7.14 -0.65 -1.14
C LYS A 67 -7.08 -2.06 -0.60
N ARG A 68 -8.19 -2.51 -0.02
CA ARG A 68 -8.39 -3.90 0.40
C ARG A 68 -9.01 -4.71 -0.74
N THR A 69 -8.50 -5.91 -0.97
CA THR A 69 -9.15 -6.96 -1.75
C THR A 69 -9.29 -8.21 -0.88
N ASP A 70 -9.92 -9.25 -1.39
CA ASP A 70 -10.00 -10.53 -0.67
C ASP A 70 -8.65 -11.26 -0.59
N ARG A 71 -7.65 -10.84 -1.37
CA ARG A 71 -6.32 -11.48 -1.42
C ARG A 71 -5.25 -10.73 -0.63
N SER A 72 -5.35 -9.41 -0.58
CA SER A 72 -4.29 -8.55 -0.04
C SER A 72 -4.79 -7.13 0.22
N ILE A 73 -3.96 -6.37 0.92
CA ILE A 73 -4.13 -4.94 1.15
C ILE A 73 -2.97 -4.20 0.48
N LEU A 74 -3.26 -3.39 -0.53
CA LEU A 74 -2.29 -2.57 -1.22
C LEU A 74 -2.29 -1.15 -0.64
N CYS A 75 -1.18 -0.73 -0.07
CA CYS A 75 -0.92 0.64 0.35
C CYS A 75 -0.15 1.39 -0.74
N CYS A 76 -0.58 2.62 -1.03
CA CYS A 76 0.05 3.57 -1.93
C CYS A 76 0.46 4.80 -1.10
N LEU A 77 1.76 4.99 -0.93
CA LEU A 77 2.35 6.03 -0.10
C LEU A 77 2.86 7.14 -1.03
N ARG A 78 2.35 8.36 -0.88
CA ARG A 78 2.88 9.52 -1.62
C ARG A 78 4.23 9.91 -1.05
N LYS A 79 5.29 9.90 -1.85
CA LYS A 79 6.61 10.36 -1.41
C LYS A 79 6.54 11.85 -1.04
N GLY A 80 7.22 12.23 0.03
CA GLY A 80 7.31 13.64 0.44
C GLY A 80 8.12 14.51 -0.53
N GLU A 81 8.96 13.89 -1.34
CA GLU A 81 9.75 14.52 -2.41
C GLU A 81 9.60 13.70 -3.71
N SER A 82 9.17 14.35 -4.79
CA SER A 82 9.04 13.75 -6.12
C SER A 82 10.40 13.34 -6.68
N GLY A 83 10.48 12.17 -7.32
CA GLY A 83 11.72 11.65 -7.90
C GLY A 83 12.76 11.17 -6.89
N GLN A 84 12.42 11.08 -5.61
CA GLN A 84 13.32 10.56 -4.60
C GLN A 84 13.43 9.04 -4.70
N SER A 85 14.65 8.54 -4.92
CA SER A 85 14.93 7.09 -4.98
C SER A 85 14.89 6.43 -3.61
N TRP A 86 14.25 5.26 -3.52
CA TRP A 86 14.20 4.47 -2.29
C TRP A 86 15.02 3.18 -2.45
N PRO A 87 16.32 3.16 -2.05
CA PRO A 87 17.14 1.94 -2.10
C PRO A 87 16.69 0.86 -1.09
N ARG A 88 15.83 1.24 -0.14
CA ARG A 88 15.17 0.36 0.83
C ARG A 88 13.92 1.04 1.37
N LEU A 89 12.98 0.24 1.87
CA LEU A 89 11.76 0.76 2.49
C LEU A 89 11.99 1.33 3.91
N THR A 90 12.90 0.72 4.66
CA THR A 90 13.11 0.99 6.09
C THR A 90 14.21 2.01 6.33
N LYS A 91 14.05 2.84 7.37
CA LYS A 91 15.09 3.75 7.85
C LYS A 91 16.38 3.00 8.18
N GLU A 92 16.26 1.96 9.00
CA GLU A 92 17.37 1.10 9.38
C GLU A 92 17.69 0.07 8.29
N ARG A 93 18.96 -0.37 8.25
CA ARG A 93 19.42 -1.40 7.30
C ARG A 93 19.07 -2.83 7.72
N ALA A 94 18.55 -3.01 8.93
CA ALA A 94 18.14 -4.32 9.44
C ALA A 94 17.02 -4.88 8.55
N LYS A 95 17.21 -6.12 8.08
CA LYS A 95 16.22 -6.80 7.24
C LYS A 95 15.06 -7.29 8.10
N LEU A 96 13.84 -6.91 7.71
CA LEU A 96 12.62 -7.48 8.26
C LEU A 96 12.34 -8.81 7.56
N ASN A 97 12.21 -9.91 8.32
CA ASN A 97 12.02 -11.25 7.76
C ASN A 97 10.70 -11.44 6.98
N TRP A 98 9.73 -10.57 7.21
CA TRP A 98 8.42 -10.59 6.56
C TRP A 98 8.31 -9.63 5.36
N LEU A 99 9.32 -8.81 5.09
CA LEU A 99 9.31 -7.82 4.00
C LEU A 99 10.26 -8.24 2.87
N SER A 100 9.78 -8.15 1.63
CA SER A 100 10.56 -8.49 0.43
C SER A 100 10.29 -7.51 -0.73
N VAL A 101 11.15 -7.47 -1.73
CA VAL A 101 10.94 -6.64 -2.93
C VAL A 101 9.92 -7.33 -3.85
N ASP A 102 8.99 -6.55 -4.41
CA ASP A 102 8.09 -7.02 -5.45
C ASP A 102 8.75 -6.95 -6.83
N PHE A 103 9.45 -8.01 -7.22
CA PHE A 103 10.11 -8.06 -8.52
C PHE A 103 9.15 -8.08 -9.72
N ASN A 104 7.87 -8.39 -9.53
CA ASN A 104 6.90 -8.37 -10.63
C ASN A 104 6.53 -6.94 -11.02
N ASN A 105 6.50 -6.04 -10.04
CA ASN A 105 6.16 -4.63 -10.24
C ASN A 105 7.37 -3.70 -10.21
N TRP A 106 8.55 -4.15 -9.81
CA TRP A 106 9.75 -3.31 -9.78
C TRP A 106 10.15 -2.84 -11.18
N LYS A 107 10.52 -1.56 -11.31
CA LYS A 107 11.01 -0.92 -12.54
C LYS A 107 12.14 0.04 -12.17
N ASP A 108 13.12 0.18 -13.05
CA ASP A 108 14.17 1.20 -12.92
C ASP A 108 13.67 2.52 -13.53
N TRP A 109 12.79 3.21 -12.79
CA TRP A 109 12.08 4.39 -13.26
C TRP A 109 12.95 5.67 -13.31
N GLU A 110 14.20 5.60 -12.84
CA GLU A 110 15.15 6.72 -12.88
C GLU A 110 15.73 6.95 -14.28
N ASP A 111 15.87 5.87 -15.06
CA ASP A 111 16.43 5.89 -16.43
C ASP A 111 15.33 5.94 -17.52
N ASP A 112 14.08 5.66 -17.16
CA ASP A 112 12.93 5.73 -18.07
C ASP A 112 12.40 7.16 -18.20
N SER A 113 12.46 7.71 -19.41
CA SER A 113 11.86 8.99 -19.77
C SER A 113 10.32 8.92 -19.73
N ASP A 114 9.71 9.57 -18.73
CA ASP A 114 8.37 10.18 -18.61
C ASP A 114 7.14 9.65 -19.38
N GLU A 115 7.11 8.44 -19.93
CA GLU A 115 5.99 8.00 -20.78
C GLU A 115 4.91 7.13 -20.10
N ASP A 116 5.05 6.72 -18.83
CA ASP A 116 4.14 5.72 -18.24
C ASP A 116 3.20 6.29 -17.15
N MET A 117 2.26 7.14 -17.57
CA MET A 117 1.10 7.60 -16.77
C MET A 117 0.01 6.51 -16.65
N SER A 118 0.29 5.34 -16.05
CA SER A 118 -0.66 4.21 -16.21
C SER A 118 -1.20 3.50 -14.95
N ASN A 119 -0.79 3.84 -13.72
CA ASN A 119 -1.26 3.11 -12.53
C ASN A 119 -2.00 3.94 -11.48
N PHE A 120 -1.74 5.25 -11.33
CA PHE A 120 -2.48 6.07 -10.36
C PHE A 120 -3.89 6.42 -10.84
N ASP A 121 -4.06 6.70 -12.14
CA ASP A 121 -5.36 7.01 -12.73
C ASP A 121 -6.30 5.79 -12.64
N ARG A 122 -5.79 4.59 -12.92
CA ARG A 122 -6.54 3.33 -12.70
C ARG A 122 -6.95 3.09 -11.25
N PHE A 123 -6.16 3.52 -10.28
CA PHE A 123 -6.53 3.39 -8.87
C PHE A 123 -7.64 4.38 -8.49
N SER A 124 -7.65 5.55 -9.12
CA SER A 124 -8.59 6.64 -8.81
C SER A 124 -9.93 6.49 -9.52
N GLU A 125 -9.96 5.92 -10.73
CA GLU A 125 -11.20 5.58 -11.45
C GLU A 125 -12.03 4.52 -10.73
N ASP A 126 -11.39 3.53 -10.10
CA ASP A 126 -12.07 2.40 -9.44
C ASP A 126 -12.63 2.76 -8.03
N SER A 127 -12.49 4.02 -7.61
CA SER A 127 -12.96 4.52 -6.30
C SER A 127 -14.22 5.40 -6.40
N GLN A 128 -14.82 5.53 -7.59
CA GLN A 128 -15.99 6.39 -7.83
C GLN A 128 -17.33 5.67 -8.05
N ASP A 129 -17.40 4.33 -7.95
CA ASP A 129 -18.58 3.58 -8.42
C ASP A 129 -19.33 2.78 -7.33
N SER A 130 -19.40 3.30 -6.10
CA SER A 130 -20.19 2.64 -5.05
C SER A 130 -20.84 3.60 -4.07
N ASP A 131 -21.62 4.55 -4.58
CA ASP A 131 -22.68 5.27 -3.83
C ASP A 131 -23.69 5.89 -4.82
N ASP A 132 -24.77 5.15 -5.12
CA ASP A 132 -26.14 5.62 -5.48
C ASP A 132 -26.85 4.71 -6.50
N GLU A 133 -27.35 3.55 -6.05
CA GLU A 133 -28.49 2.87 -6.68
C GLU A 133 -29.60 2.71 -5.63
N LYS A 134 -30.27 3.84 -5.36
CA LYS A 134 -31.52 3.88 -4.60
C LYS A 134 -32.62 3.27 -5.48
N MET A 135 -32.90 1.98 -5.30
CA MET A 135 -34.04 1.31 -5.92
C MET A 135 -35.35 2.09 -5.63
N PRO A 136 -36.14 2.45 -6.66
CA PRO A 136 -37.50 2.91 -6.44
C PRO A 136 -38.42 1.71 -6.14
N ASP A 137 -39.29 1.87 -5.13
CA ASP A 137 -40.36 0.95 -4.78
C ASP A 137 -41.24 0.65 -6.02
N LEU A 138 -41.52 -0.63 -6.27
CA LEU A 138 -42.56 -1.06 -7.20
C LEU A 138 -43.91 -1.10 -6.47
N GLU A 139 -44.90 -0.38 -7.03
CA GLU A 139 -46.33 -0.49 -6.69
C GLU A 139 -46.90 -1.89 -6.96
#